data_AF-A0A0F5PIH4-F1
#
_entry.id   AF-A0A0F5PIH4-F1
#
_cell.length_a   1.000
_cell.length_b   1.000
_cell.length_c   1.000
_cell.angle_alpha   90.00
_cell.angle_beta   90.00
_cell.angle_gamma   90.00
#
_symmetry.space_group_name_H-M   'P 1'
#
loop_
_entity.id
_entity.type
_entity.pdbx_description
1 polymer ?
#
loop_
_entity_poly.entity_id
_entity_poly.type
_entity_poly.pdbx_seq_one_letter_code
_entity_poly.pdbx_strand_id
1 'polypeptide(L)' 'MWIEFKPIKNKDLLIRLAEALMKIVPIRIEKTDEGWKLMIKT' A
#
# COMPACT_ATOMS: atom_id res chain seq x y z
N MET A 1 10.78 5.34 -9.21
CA MET A 1 10.54 6.22 -8.03
C MET A 1 9.35 5.64 -7.27
N TRP A 2 9.22 5.80 -5.96
CA TRP A 2 8.05 5.28 -5.22
C TRP A 2 7.10 6.43 -4.92
N ILE A 3 5.82 6.28 -5.26
CA ILE A 3 4.77 7.17 -4.77
C ILE A 3 4.26 6.61 -3.45
N GLU A 4 4.26 7.44 -2.43
CA GLU A 4 3.78 7.11 -1.09
C GLU A 4 2.38 7.66 -0.84
N PHE A 5 1.49 6.83 -0.31
CA PHE A 5 0.15 7.25 0.09
C PHE A 5 0.06 7.51 1.59
N LYS A 6 -1.02 8.16 2.03
CA LYS A 6 -1.30 8.31 3.47
C LYS A 6 -1.55 6.95 4.13
N PRO A 7 -1.14 6.75 5.40
CA PRO A 7 -1.43 5.51 6.12
C PRO A 7 -2.93 5.23 6.26
N ILE A 8 -3.31 3.96 6.10
CA ILE A 8 -4.68 3.46 6.25
C ILE A 8 -4.72 2.52 7.46
N LYS A 9 -5.64 2.76 8.40
CA LYS A 9 -5.79 1.93 9.61
C LYS A 9 -6.41 0.56 9.30
N ASN A 10 -7.28 0.50 8.31
CA ASN A 10 -7.94 -0.74 7.89
C ASN A 10 -6.99 -1.61 7.07
N LYS A 11 -6.45 -2.65 7.71
CA LYS A 11 -5.50 -3.59 7.10
C LYS A 11 -6.13 -4.41 5.99
N ASP A 12 -7.37 -4.87 6.14
CA ASP A 12 -8.04 -5.73 5.16
C ASP A 12 -8.30 -4.98 3.86
N LEU A 13 -8.71 -3.72 3.95
CA LEU A 13 -8.85 -2.83 2.79
C LEU A 13 -7.52 -2.66 2.06
N LEU A 14 -6.45 -2.40 2.81
CA LEU A 14 -5.11 -2.20 2.25
C LEU A 14 -4.59 -3.45 1.54
N ILE A 15 -4.78 -4.64 2.12
CA ILE A 15 -4.39 -5.90 1.50
C ILE A 15 -5.17 -6.11 0.19
N ARG A 16 -6.49 -5.93 0.20
CA ARG A 16 -7.32 -6.07 -1.02
C ARG A 16 -6.88 -5.13 -2.14
N LEU A 17 -6.52 -3.89 -1.81
CA LEU A 17 -5.99 -2.92 -2.76
C LEU A 17 -4.63 -3.37 -3.30
N ALA A 18 -3.73 -3.83 -2.44
CA ALA A 18 -2.42 -4.31 -2.85
C ALA A 18 -2.51 -5.54 -3.76
N GLU A 19 -3.37 -6.51 -3.44
CA GLU A 19 -3.59 -7.72 -4.26
C GLU A 19 -4.17 -7.40 -5.64
N ALA A 20 -5.06 -6.40 -5.73
CA ALA A 20 -5.60 -5.94 -7.01
C ALA A 20 -4.53 -5.25 -7.86
N LEU A 21 -3.69 -4.41 -7.24
CA LEU A 21 -2.71 -3.58 -7.94
C LEU A 21 -1.39 -4.31 -8.25
N MET A 22 -0.99 -5.30 -7.45
CA MET A 22 0.27 -6.04 -7.63
C MET A 22 0.37 -6.78 -8.98
N LYS A 23 -0.77 -7.05 -9.61
CA LYS A 23 -0.83 -7.66 -10.95
C LYS A 23 -0.37 -6.72 -12.06
N ILE A 24 -0.38 -5.42 -11.79
CA ILE A 24 -0.13 -4.35 -12.78
C ILE A 24 1.19 -3.66 -12.47
N VAL A 25 1.46 -3.38 -11.19
CA VAL A 25 2.61 -2.59 -10.74
C VAL A 25 3.20 -3.16 -9.46
N PRO A 26 4.52 -3.06 -9.24
CA PRO A 26 5.13 -3.42 -7.96
C PRO A 26 4.55 -2.58 -6.82
N ILE A 27 4.09 -3.26 -5.77
CA ILE A 27 3.53 -2.67 -4.56
C ILE A 27 4.45 -2.95 -3.38
N ARG A 28 4.58 -1.97 -2.48
CA ARG A 28 5.20 -2.15 -1.16
C ARG A 28 4.23 -1.68 -0.09
N ILE A 29 4.13 -2.46 0.99
CA ILE A 29 3.35 -2.13 2.19
C ILE A 29 4.32 -1.91 3.34
N GLU A 30 4.09 -0.88 4.13
CA GLU A 30 4.87 -0.61 5.34
C GLU A 30 3.95 -0.33 6.53
N LYS A 31 4.27 -0.91 7.69
CA LYS A 31 3.57 -0.61 8.94
C LYS A 31 4.17 0.66 9.54
N THR A 32 3.30 1.56 9.96
CA THR A 32 3.64 2.85 10.59
C THR A 32 2.87 2.99 11.90
N ASP A 33 3.21 3.99 12.71
CA ASP A 33 2.50 4.26 13.98
C ASP A 33 1.03 4.64 13.77
N GLU A 34 0.68 5.17 12.59
CA GLU A 34 -0.68 5.61 12.24
C GLU A 34 -1.52 4.55 11.51
N GLY A 35 -0.91 3.41 11.14
CA GLY A 35 -1.56 2.36 10.35
C GLY A 35 -0.61 1.77 9.30
N TRP A 36 -1.13 1.51 8.09
CA TRP A 36 -0.39 0.87 7.01
C TRP A 36 -0.26 1.79 5.81
N LYS A 37 0.97 1.99 5.33
CA LYS A 37 1.27 2.82 4.17
C LYS A 37 1.42 1.93 2.94
N LEU A 38 0.74 2.27 1.85
CA LEU A 38 0.89 1.65 0.54
C LEU A 38 1.81 2.52 -0.32
N MET A 39 2.69 1.89 -1.07
CA MET A 39 3.63 2.54 -1.98
C MET A 39 3.59 1.83 -3.33
N ILE A 40 3.60 2.61 -4.42
CA ILE A 40 3.53 2.11 -5.79
C ILE A 40 4.79 2.54 -6.54
N LYS A 41 5.41 1.61 -7.28
CA LYS A 41 6.56 1.92 -8.12
C LYS A 41 6.08 2.58 -9.42
N THR A 42 6.53 3.81 -9.65
CA THR A 42 6.44 4.51 -10.94
C THR A 42 7.72 4.36 -11.73
#